data_AF-A0A820SGQ4-F1
#
_entry.id   AF-A0A820SGQ4-F1
#
_cell.length_a   1.000
_cell.length_b   1.000
_cell.length_c   1.000
_cell.angle_alpha   90.00
_cell.angle_beta   90.00
_cell.angle_gamma   90.00
#
_symmetry.space_group_name_H-M   'P 1'
#
loop_
_entity.id
_entity.type
_entity.pdbx_description
1 polymer ?
#
loop_
_entity_poly.entity_id
_entity_poly.type
_entity_poly.pdbx_seq_one_letter_code
_entity_poly.pdbx_strand_id
1 'polypeptide(L)' 'MCGIFGYINYLVKRDRRFIADILMNGLHRLEYRGYDSSGIAFDGDDIEDNHVSKSKRACMVVRQKGKVEELEHAVK' A
#
# COMPACT_ATOMS: atom_id res chain seq x y z
N MET A 1 -14.60 0.91 -13.94
CA MET A 1 -13.92 2.20 -13.77
C MET A 1 -12.75 1.97 -12.82
N CYS A 2 -11.71 2.80 -12.81
CA CYS A 2 -10.58 2.61 -11.89
C CYS A 2 -10.29 3.91 -11.12
N GLY A 3 -9.68 3.78 -9.94
CA GLY A 3 -9.23 4.90 -9.12
C GLY A 3 -7.81 4.65 -8.62
N ILE A 4 -6.97 5.68 -8.65
CA ILE A 4 -5.61 5.64 -8.11
C ILE A 4 -5.51 6.71 -7.02
N PHE A 5 -4.92 6.33 -5.89
CA PHE A 5 -4.55 7.21 -4.80
C PHE A 5 -3.11 6.88 -4.39
N GLY A 6 -2.33 7.90 -4.05
CA GLY A 6 -0.95 7.74 -3.61
C GLY A 6 -0.64 8.71 -2.48
N TYR A 7 0.17 8.25 -1.52
CA TYR A 7 0.65 9.03 -0.40
C TYR A 7 2.17 9.05 -0.40
N ILE A 8 2.74 10.24 -0.28
CA ILE A 8 4.19 10.46 -0.23
C ILE A 8 4.49 11.34 0.98
N ASN A 9 5.31 10.81 1.91
CA ASN A 9 5.85 11.56 3.04
C ASN A 9 7.31 11.93 2.81
N TYR A 10 7.63 13.22 2.84
CA TYR A 10 8.99 13.72 2.65
C TYR A 10 9.51 14.35 3.95
N LEU A 11 10.66 13.88 4.43
CA LEU A 11 11.29 14.31 5.70
C LEU A 11 10.38 14.20 6.94
N VAL A 12 9.32 13.40 6.86
CA VAL A 12 8.41 13.10 7.96
C VAL A 12 8.39 11.59 8.16
N LYS A 13 8.94 11.13 9.29
CA LYS A 13 8.89 9.71 9.66
C LYS A 13 7.45 9.32 9.97
N ARG A 14 6.99 8.22 9.37
CA ARG A 14 5.67 7.64 9.59
C ARG A 14 5.81 6.13 9.69
N ASP A 15 5.01 5.54 10.57
CA ASP A 15 4.96 4.10 10.70
C ASP A 15 4.25 3.49 9.49
N ARG A 16 4.63 2.26 9.15
CA ARG A 16 4.04 1.54 8.02
C ARG A 16 2.53 1.34 8.16
N ARG A 17 2.03 1.13 9.39
CA ARG A 17 0.58 1.06 9.69
C ARG A 17 -0.12 2.37 9.30
N PHE A 18 0.44 3.50 9.71
CA PHE A 18 -0.10 4.82 9.36
C PHE A 18 -0.16 5.05 7.85
N ILE A 19 0.88 4.62 7.12
CA ILE A 19 0.89 4.71 5.65
C ILE A 19 -0.21 3.81 5.06
N ALA A 20 -0.33 2.57 5.51
CA ALA A 20 -1.36 1.63 5.06
C ALA A 20 -2.77 2.18 5.32
N ASP A 21 -3.04 2.73 6.50
CA ASP A 21 -4.33 3.32 6.86
C ASP A 21 -4.68 4.51 5.97
N ILE A 22 -3.71 5.36 5.63
CA ILE A 22 -3.93 6.47 4.69
C ILE A 22 -4.30 5.94 3.30
N LEU A 23 -3.58 4.93 2.81
CA LEU A 23 -3.86 4.34 1.50
C LEU A 23 -5.25 3.71 1.47
N MET A 24 -5.65 2.96 2.52
CA MET A 24 -6.99 2.39 2.63
C MET A 24 -8.08 3.45 2.65
N ASN A 25 -7.93 4.49 3.47
CA ASN A 25 -8.87 5.60 3.51
C ASN A 25 -9.00 6.32 2.17
N GLY A 26 -7.90 6.43 1.41
CA GLY A 26 -7.90 6.95 0.05
C GLY A 26 -8.72 6.07 -0.90
N LEU A 27 -8.57 4.76 -0.84
CA LEU A 27 -9.34 3.81 -1.66
C LEU A 27 -10.83 3.82 -1.31
N HIS A 28 -11.20 3.88 -0.02
CA HIS A 28 -12.60 4.01 0.41
C HIS A 28 -13.29 5.22 -0.23
N ARG A 29 -12.58 6.35 -0.34
CA ARG A 29 -13.11 7.56 -0.99
C ARG A 29 -13.29 7.41 -2.50
N LEU A 30 -12.70 6.39 -3.12
CA LEU A 30 -12.82 6.11 -4.56
C LEU A 30 -13.86 5.03 -4.86
N GLU A 31 -14.47 4.39 -3.86
CA GLU A 31 -15.38 3.27 -4.07
C GLU A 31 -16.59 3.61 -4.94
N TYR A 32 -17.05 4.87 -4.86
CA TYR A 32 -18.17 5.37 -5.66
C TYR A 32 -17.98 5.22 -7.18
N ARG A 33 -16.73 5.06 -7.65
CA ARG A 33 -16.42 4.86 -9.08
C ARG A 33 -16.69 3.44 -9.56
N GLY A 34 -16.83 2.48 -8.64
CA GLY A 34 -16.96 1.05 -8.95
C GLY A 34 -15.65 0.43 -9.42
N TYR A 35 -15.40 -0.79 -8.96
CA TYR A 35 -14.20 -1.59 -9.19
C TYR A 35 -14.53 -3.07 -8.94
N ASP A 36 -13.72 -3.98 -9.48
CA ASP A 36 -13.82 -5.43 -9.30
C ASP A 36 -12.78 -5.98 -8.31
N SER A 37 -11.69 -5.23 -8.14
CA SER A 37 -10.56 -5.55 -7.27
C SER A 37 -9.86 -4.29 -6.80
N SER A 38 -9.08 -4.42 -5.73
CA SER A 38 -8.27 -3.33 -5.17
C SER A 38 -6.90 -3.84 -4.72
N GLY A 39 -5.95 -2.94 -4.53
CA GLY A 39 -4.63 -3.29 -4.02
C GLY A 39 -3.82 -2.07 -3.60
N ILE A 40 -2.86 -2.30 -2.72
CA ILE A 40 -1.90 -1.29 -2.27
C ILE A 40 -0.47 -1.82 -2.36
N ALA A 41 0.47 -0.90 -2.53
CA ALA A 41 1.90 -1.18 -2.50
C ALA A 41 2.58 -0.21 -1.54
N PHE A 42 3.49 -0.72 -0.71
CA PHE A 42 4.26 0.08 0.23
C PHE A 42 5.61 -0.60 0.52
N ASP A 43 6.54 0.14 1.13
CA ASP A 43 7.86 -0.37 1.48
C ASP A 43 7.77 -1.53 2.49
N GLY A 44 8.40 -2.64 2.13
CA GLY A 44 8.64 -3.81 2.96
C GLY A 44 9.98 -3.74 3.67
N ASP A 45 10.41 -4.90 4.17
CA ASP A 45 11.64 -5.01 4.93
C ASP A 45 12.88 -4.82 4.04
N ASP A 46 13.98 -4.46 4.68
CA ASP A 46 15.27 -4.31 4.02
C ASP A 46 15.73 -5.69 3.52
N ILE A 47 16.15 -5.76 2.26
CA ILE A 47 16.71 -6.96 1.65
C ILE A 47 18.23 -6.90 1.89
N GLU A 48 18.75 -7.82 2.69
CA GLU A 48 20.20 -8.03 2.80
C GLU A 48 20.71 -8.69 1.51
N ASP A 49 21.26 -7.87 0.62
CA ASP A 49 21.97 -8.33 -0.57
C ASP A 49 23.47 -8.10 -0.36
N ASN A 50 24.20 -9.18 -0.03
CA ASN A 50 25.65 -9.14 0.26
C ASN A 50 26.49 -8.64 -0.93
N HIS A 51 25.90 -8.47 -2.11
CA HIS A 51 26.58 -7.99 -3.32
C HIS A 51 26.30 -6.52 -3.69
N VAL A 52 25.48 -5.79 -2.92
CA VAL A 52 25.08 -4.41 -3.27
C VAL A 52 25.30 -3.45 -2.09
N SER A 53 26.13 -2.42 -2.26
CA SER A 53 26.44 -1.40 -1.23
C SER A 53 25.25 -0.50 -0.82
N LYS A 54 24.06 -0.70 -1.38
CA LYS A 54 22.82 -0.01 -0.97
C LYS A 54 21.80 -1.05 -0.56
N SER A 55 21.35 -0.98 0.68
CA SER A 55 20.19 -1.74 1.15
C SER A 55 19.00 -1.42 0.23
N LYS A 56 18.49 -2.44 -0.47
CA LYS A 56 17.25 -2.34 -1.24
C LYS A 56 16.11 -2.67 -0.30
N ARG A 57 15.04 -1.88 -0.32
CA ARG A 57 13.79 -2.24 0.34
C ARG A 57 12.93 -3.10 -0.58
N ALA A 58 12.35 -4.16 -0.02
CA ALA A 58 11.31 -4.90 -0.71
C ALA A 58 10.11 -3.97 -0.98
N CYS A 59 9.43 -4.14 -2.11
CA CYS A 59 8.11 -3.53 -2.31
C CYS A 59 7.07 -4.59 -1.96
N MET A 60 6.28 -4.35 -0.91
CA MET A 60 5.19 -5.23 -0.53
C MET A 60 3.92 -4.81 -1.24
N VAL A 61 3.28 -5.77 -1.91
CA VAL A 61 2.08 -5.56 -2.70
C VAL A 61 0.99 -6.48 -2.16
N VAL A 62 -0.14 -5.92 -1.77
CA VAL A 62 -1.32 -6.67 -1.33
C VAL A 62 -2.46 -6.36 -2.29
N ARG A 63 -3.17 -7.39 -2.75
CA ARG A 63 -4.26 -7.29 -3.73
C ARG A 63 -5.40 -8.17 -3.28
N GLN A 64 -6.62 -7.71 -3.50
CA GLN A 64 -7.81 -8.47 -3.16
C GLN A 64 -8.95 -8.20 -4.14
N LYS A 65 -9.72 -9.25 -4.44
CA LYS A 65 -10.95 -9.14 -5.24
C LYS A 65 -12.12 -8.74 -4.33
N GLY A 66 -13.11 -8.05 -4.90
CA GLY A 66 -14.24 -7.55 -4.11
C GLY A 66 -13.95 -6.19 -3.49
N LYS A 67 -14.57 -5.91 -2.34
CA LYS A 67 -14.58 -4.58 -1.71
C LYS A 67 -13.23 -4.22 -1.07
N VAL A 68 -12.98 -2.93 -0.83
CA VAL A 68 -11.78 -2.45 -0.12
C VAL A 68 -11.70 -3.02 1.30
N GLU A 69 -12.84 -3.28 1.96
CA GLU A 69 -12.88 -3.93 3.28
C GLU A 69 -12.13 -5.27 3.31
N GLU A 70 -12.27 -6.10 2.26
CA GLU A 70 -11.57 -7.38 2.14
C GLU A 70 -10.05 -7.19 2.04
N LEU A 71 -9.61 -6.12 1.36
CA LEU A 71 -8.21 -5.75 1.28
C LEU A 71 -7.68 -5.29 2.64
N GLU A 72 -8.49 -4.56 3.42
CA GLU A 72 -8.13 -4.11 4.77
C GLU A 72 -7.88 -5.30 5.71
N HIS A 73 -8.70 -6.34 5.63
CA HIS A 73 -8.50 -7.60 6.35
C HIS A 73 -7.21 -8.33 5.93
N ALA A 74 -6.80 -8.23 4.67
CA ALA A 74 -5.58 -8.85 4.16
C ALA A 74 -4.29 -8.08 4.52
N VAL A 75 -4.41 -6.81 4.94
CA VAL A 75 -3.27 -5.94 5.27
C VAL A 75 -2.98 -5.87 6.77
N LYS A 76 -4.00 -6.11 7.60
CA LYS A 76 -3.89 -6.21 9.07
C LYS A 76 -3.31 -7.55 9.51
#